data_AF-A0A380G0Q6-F1
#
_entry.id   AF-A0A380G0Q6-F1
#
_cell.length_a   1.000
_cell.length_b   1.000
_cell.length_c   1.000
_cell.angle_alpha   90.00
_cell.angle_beta   90.00
_cell.angle_gamma   90.00
#
_symmetry.space_group_name_H-M   'P 1'
#
loop_
_entity.id
_entity.type
_entity.pdbx_description
1 polymer ?
#
loop_
_entity_poly.entity_id
_entity_poly.type
_entity_poly.pdbx_seq_one_letter_code
_entity_poly.pdbx_strand_id
1 'polypeptide(L)'
;MNKLIQSLSALGVSATLVTPNLSAEATTNHAPELKGVNDIVIQKGQKYNLLNGISAFDKEDGDLTHKITVDGHVDTSKVGKYKVQYHVIDSDGAQETSTRYIEVK
;
A
#
# COMPACT_ATOMS: atom_id res chain seq x y z
N MET A 1 -13.37 -0.65 -9.43
CA MET A 1 -14.34 -0.95 -10.52
C MET A 1 -15.54 -1.60 -9.84
N ASN A 2 -16.71 -0.99 -9.67
CA ASN A 2 -17.59 -0.38 -10.67
C ASN A 2 -18.47 0.70 -10.00
N LYS A 3 -18.53 1.93 -10.55
CA LYS A 3 -19.52 2.93 -10.13
C LYS A 3 -20.77 2.79 -10.99
N LEU A 4 -21.84 2.26 -10.42
CA LEU A 4 -23.15 2.19 -11.05
C LEU A 4 -23.84 3.55 -10.87
N ILE A 5 -23.90 4.38 -11.92
CA ILE A 5 -24.77 5.57 -11.94
C ILE A 5 -26.10 5.09 -12.49
N GLN A 6 -27.10 4.91 -11.63
CA GLN A 6 -28.47 4.65 -12.08
C GLN A 6 -29.13 5.97 -12.49
N SER A 7 -29.58 6.04 -13.73
CA SER A 7 -30.36 7.14 -14.31
C SER A 7 -31.70 7.27 -13.60
N LEU A 8 -31.99 8.45 -13.06
CA LEU A 8 -33.28 8.76 -12.42
C LEU A 8 -34.21 9.42 -13.44
N SER A 9 -35.19 8.66 -13.96
CA SER A 9 -36.33 9.22 -14.67
C SER A 9 -37.30 9.82 -13.66
N ALA A 10 -37.35 11.14 -13.57
CA ALA A 10 -38.28 11.85 -12.71
C ALA A 10 -39.68 11.87 -13.34
N LEU A 11 -40.63 11.12 -12.74
CA LEU A 11 -42.04 11.50 -12.73
C LEU A 11 -42.46 11.66 -11.27
N GLY A 12 -42.96 12.85 -10.96
CA GLY A 12 -43.15 13.34 -9.61
C GLY A 12 -44.16 12.54 -8.80
N VAL A 13 -43.79 12.29 -7.54
CA VAL A 13 -44.71 12.24 -6.40
C VAL A 13 -43.94 12.84 -5.23
N SER A 14 -44.50 13.85 -4.58
CA SER A 14 -43.90 14.51 -3.41
C SER A 14 -43.73 13.50 -2.27
N ALA A 15 -42.53 12.91 -2.16
CA ALA A 15 -42.14 12.11 -1.02
C ALA A 15 -41.39 13.01 -0.03
N THR A 16 -41.95 13.16 1.16
CA THR A 16 -41.33 13.74 2.35
C THR A 16 -39.89 13.26 2.48
N LEU A 17 -38.93 14.19 2.47
CA LEU A 17 -37.52 13.92 2.72
C LEU A 17 -37.35 13.42 4.17
N VAL A 18 -37.48 12.11 4.37
CA VAL A 18 -36.76 11.45 5.45
C VAL A 18 -35.29 11.45 5.03
N THR A 19 -34.56 12.47 5.47
CA THR A 19 -33.11 12.48 5.38
C THR A 19 -32.61 11.27 6.17
N PRO A 20 -31.96 10.26 5.56
CA PRO A 20 -31.19 9.33 6.34
C PRO A 20 -30.10 10.15 7.01
N ASN A 21 -30.16 10.27 8.33
CA ASN A 21 -29.07 10.78 9.14
C ASN A 21 -27.92 9.75 9.08
N LEU A 22 -27.24 9.71 7.94
CA LEU A 22 -25.94 9.08 7.77
C LEU A 22 -24.93 9.99 8.45
N SER A 23 -24.86 9.94 9.78
CA SER A 23 -23.66 10.38 10.49
C SER A 23 -22.59 9.33 10.20
N ALA A 24 -22.01 9.38 9.00
CA ALA A 24 -20.74 8.76 8.75
C ALA A 24 -19.76 9.50 9.67
N GLU A 25 -19.43 8.90 10.81
CA GLU A 25 -18.28 9.34 11.56
C GLU A 25 -17.09 9.17 10.64
N ALA A 26 -16.64 10.28 10.05
CA ALA A 26 -15.40 10.29 9.30
C ALA A 26 -14.28 10.02 10.31
N THR A 27 -13.92 8.75 10.47
CA THR A 27 -12.70 8.37 11.16
C THR A 27 -11.54 8.94 10.37
N THR A 28 -10.59 9.56 11.08
CA THR A 28 -9.36 10.04 10.43
C THR A 28 -8.54 8.82 10.04
N ASN A 29 -8.25 8.67 8.74
CA ASN A 29 -7.35 7.62 8.24
C ASN A 29 -5.92 8.16 8.09
N HIS A 30 -4.92 7.41 8.52
CA HIS A 30 -3.51 7.73 8.33
C HIS A 30 -2.89 6.82 7.26
N ALA A 31 -1.76 7.26 6.69
CA ALA A 31 -1.03 6.39 5.78
C ALA A 31 -0.22 5.35 6.59
N PRO A 32 -0.09 4.11 6.08
CA PRO A 32 0.73 3.09 6.70
C PRO A 32 2.22 3.50 6.73
N GLU A 33 2.97 2.98 7.70
CA GLU A 33 4.41 3.20 7.84
C GLU A 33 5.20 1.94 7.44
N LEU A 34 6.13 2.06 6.49
CA LEU A 34 7.08 1.01 6.13
C LEU A 34 8.37 1.13 6.95
N LYS A 35 8.81 0.01 7.56
CA LYS A 35 10.01 -0.07 8.38
C LYS A 35 11.01 -1.06 7.78
N GLY A 36 12.30 -0.80 8.01
CA GLY A 36 13.39 -1.68 7.57
C GLY A 36 13.81 -1.52 6.11
N VAL A 37 13.25 -0.56 5.37
CA VAL A 37 13.58 -0.29 3.96
C VAL A 37 14.85 0.55 3.85
N ASN A 38 15.98 -0.02 4.27
CA ASN A 38 17.29 0.60 4.19
C ASN A 38 18.13 0.03 3.04
N ASP A 39 18.94 0.89 2.42
CA ASP A 39 19.93 0.48 1.42
C ASP A 39 20.90 -0.56 2.01
N ILE A 40 21.30 -1.52 1.20
CA ILE A 40 22.23 -2.59 1.61
C ILE A 40 23.25 -2.92 0.54
N VAL A 41 24.32 -3.56 1.01
CA VAL A 41 25.36 -4.13 0.16
C VAL A 41 25.40 -5.64 0.39
N ILE A 42 25.43 -6.42 -0.69
CA ILE A 42 25.55 -7.88 -0.66
C ILE A 42 26.68 -8.35 -1.57
N GLN A 43 27.23 -9.52 -1.27
CA GLN A 43 28.26 -10.12 -2.12
C GLN A 43 27.64 -10.79 -3.34
N LYS A 44 28.37 -10.82 -4.45
CA LYS A 44 27.99 -11.58 -5.64
C LYS A 44 27.68 -13.05 -5.30
N GLY A 45 26.53 -13.52 -5.76
CA GLY A 45 26.01 -14.87 -5.54
C GLY A 45 25.36 -15.07 -4.18
N GLN A 46 25.35 -14.06 -3.30
CA GLN A 46 24.67 -14.15 -2.00
C GLN A 46 23.16 -14.31 -2.22
N LYS A 47 22.56 -15.29 -1.53
CA LYS A 47 21.10 -15.41 -1.48
C LYS A 47 20.53 -14.29 -0.62
N TYR A 48 19.54 -13.58 -1.13
CA TYR A 48 18.92 -12.48 -0.42
C TYR A 48 17.39 -12.51 -0.61
N ASN A 49 16.64 -12.44 0.50
CA ASN A 49 15.19 -12.31 0.48
C ASN A 49 14.82 -10.83 0.63
N LEU A 50 14.09 -10.29 -0.36
CA LEU A 50 13.72 -8.88 -0.41
C LEU A 50 12.86 -8.44 0.77
N LEU A 51 12.02 -9.33 1.32
CA LEU A 51 11.14 -9.02 2.46
C LEU A 51 11.83 -9.16 3.82
N ASN A 52 13.09 -9.60 3.87
CA ASN A 52 13.74 -9.85 5.15
C ASN A 52 13.95 -8.54 5.94
N GLY A 53 13.37 -8.49 7.14
CA GLY A 53 13.45 -7.34 8.04
C GLY A 53 12.55 -6.16 7.66
N ILE A 54 11.60 -6.36 6.73
CA ILE A 54 10.65 -5.33 6.32
C ILE A 54 9.30 -5.60 6.97
N SER A 55 8.71 -4.56 7.55
CA SER A 55 7.38 -4.60 8.17
C SER A 55 6.58 -3.36 7.79
N ALA A 56 5.26 -3.46 7.85
CA ALA A 56 4.36 -2.33 7.65
C ALA A 56 3.40 -2.25 8.84
N PHE A 57 3.19 -1.05 9.37
CA PHE A 57 2.25 -0.82 10.46
C PHE A 57 1.42 0.42 10.16
N ASP A 58 0.11 0.31 10.35
CA ASP A 58 -0.80 1.43 10.28
C ASP A 58 -1.45 1.68 11.64
N LYS A 59 -1.80 2.93 11.93
CA LYS A 59 -2.34 3.33 13.23
C LYS A 59 -3.73 2.76 13.48
N GLU A 60 -4.57 2.68 12.44
CA GLU A 60 -5.95 2.21 12.51
C GLU A 60 -6.06 0.72 12.20
N ASP A 61 -5.28 0.23 11.23
CA ASP A 61 -5.32 -1.16 10.75
C ASP A 61 -4.33 -2.12 11.46
N GLY A 62 -3.33 -1.60 12.17
CA GLY A 62 -2.32 -2.40 12.84
C GLY A 62 -1.27 -3.00 11.90
N ASP A 63 -0.91 -4.27 12.08
CA ASP A 63 0.17 -4.91 11.30
C ASP A 63 -0.29 -5.26 9.88
N LEU A 64 0.30 -4.57 8.90
CA LEU A 64 0.05 -4.73 7.47
C LEU A 64 1.21 -5.42 6.74
N THR A 65 2.16 -6.03 7.45
CA THR A 65 3.36 -6.65 6.87
C THR A 65 3.03 -7.68 5.79
N HIS A 66 1.94 -8.41 5.96
CA HIS A 66 1.46 -9.40 4.99
C HIS A 66 0.87 -8.79 3.69
N LYS A 67 0.57 -7.48 3.69
CA LYS A 67 0.07 -6.74 2.52
C LYS A 67 1.17 -6.07 1.71
N ILE A 68 2.43 -6.16 2.14
CA ILE A 68 3.56 -5.56 1.42
C ILE A 68 3.72 -6.26 0.07
N THR A 69 3.77 -5.46 -0.99
CA THR A 69 4.10 -5.89 -2.34
C THR A 69 5.47 -5.34 -2.73
N VAL A 70 6.22 -6.10 -3.53
CA VAL A 70 7.59 -5.76 -3.92
C VAL A 70 7.67 -5.68 -5.43
N ASP A 71 8.12 -4.53 -5.93
CA ASP A 71 8.43 -4.30 -7.34
C ASP A 71 9.94 -4.17 -7.55
N GLY A 72 10.44 -4.79 -8.61
CA GLY A 72 11.86 -4.83 -8.96
C GLY A 72 12.47 -6.23 -8.89
N HIS A 73 13.64 -6.37 -9.50
CA HIS A 73 14.38 -7.63 -9.58
C HIS A 73 15.85 -7.39 -9.31
N VAL A 74 16.45 -8.23 -8.47
CA VAL A 74 17.87 -8.18 -8.10
C VAL A 74 18.57 -9.42 -8.61
N ASP A 75 19.46 -9.25 -9.59
CA ASP A 75 20.32 -10.32 -10.09
C ASP A 75 21.61 -10.34 -9.26
N THR A 76 21.66 -11.17 -8.22
CA THR A 76 22.84 -11.23 -7.34
C THR A 76 24.07 -11.85 -8.02
N SER A 77 23.96 -12.40 -9.24
CA SER A 77 25.10 -12.91 -10.00
C SER A 77 25.88 -11.80 -10.73
N LYS A 78 25.32 -10.61 -10.83
CA LYS A 78 25.91 -9.46 -11.51
C LYS A 78 26.18 -8.34 -10.51
N VAL A 79 27.37 -7.78 -10.57
CA VAL A 79 27.72 -6.60 -9.78
C VAL A 79 26.95 -5.40 -10.30
N GLY A 80 26.49 -4.53 -9.40
CA GLY A 80 25.69 -3.37 -9.76
C GLY A 80 24.76 -2.90 -8.67
N LYS A 81 24.09 -1.78 -8.92
CA LYS A 81 23.08 -1.19 -8.03
C LYS A 81 21.70 -1.47 -8.58
N TYR A 82 20.87 -2.13 -7.79
CA TYR A 82 19.51 -2.52 -8.13
C TYR A 82 18.51 -1.69 -7.31
N LYS A 83 17.44 -1.22 -7.95
CA LYS A 83 16.34 -0.50 -7.29
C LYS A 83 15.21 -1.49 -7.02
N VAL A 84 14.69 -1.49 -5.79
CA VAL A 84 13.52 -2.26 -5.36
C VAL A 84 12.55 -1.30 -4.69
N GLN A 85 11.26 -1.44 -4.97
CA GLN A 85 10.19 -0.62 -4.40
C GLN A 85 9.24 -1.49 -3.59
N TYR A 86 8.87 -1.01 -2.41
CA TYR A 86 7.94 -1.67 -1.52
C TYR A 86 6.68 -0.82 -1.44
N HIS A 87 5.52 -1.45 -1.59
CA HIS A 87 4.22 -0.78 -1.56
C HIS A 87 3.31 -1.49 -0.57
N VAL A 88 2.56 -0.70 0.20
CA VAL A 88 1.51 -1.20 1.10
C VAL A 88 0.29 -0.30 0.99
N ILE A 89 -0.90 -0.91 1.05
CA ILE A 89 -2.20 -0.24 1.02
C ILE A 89 -2.98 -0.72 2.24
N ASP A 90 -3.55 0.23 2.99
CA ASP A 90 -4.38 -0.04 4.17
C ASP A 90 -5.81 -0.49 3.75
N SER A 91 -6.74 -0.60 4.71
CA SER A 91 -8.12 -1.00 4.39
C SER A 91 -8.97 0.14 3.80
N ASP A 92 -8.64 1.39 4.12
CA ASP A 92 -9.35 2.61 3.72
C ASP A 92 -8.81 3.25 2.42
N GLY A 93 -7.76 2.66 1.84
CA GLY A 93 -7.13 3.00 0.58
C GLY A 93 -5.92 3.94 0.65
N ALA A 94 -5.42 4.34 1.84
CA ALA A 94 -4.15 5.06 1.93
C ALA A 94 -2.96 4.12 1.67
N GLN A 95 -1.88 4.70 1.16
CA GLN A 95 -0.77 3.94 0.59
C GLN A 95 0.55 4.55 1.00
N GLU A 96 1.56 3.70 1.13
CA GLU A 96 2.94 4.11 1.35
C GLU A 96 3.86 3.36 0.40
N THR A 97 4.89 4.06 -0.10
CA THR A 97 5.88 3.51 -1.01
C THR A 97 7.29 3.89 -0.57
N SER A 98 8.14 2.89 -0.35
CA SER A 98 9.55 3.12 -0.01
C SER A 98 10.48 2.44 -1.00
N THR A 99 11.56 3.13 -1.36
CA THR A 99 12.60 2.61 -2.27
C THR A 99 13.79 2.11 -1.49
N ARG A 100 14.35 0.99 -1.93
CA ARG A 100 15.61 0.45 -1.47
C ARG A 100 16.57 0.26 -2.63
N TYR A 101 17.83 0.60 -2.41
CA TYR A 101 18.91 0.20 -3.29
C TYR A 101 19.70 -0.98 -2.72
N ILE A 102 19.94 -1.96 -3.56
CA ILE A 102 20.76 -3.13 -3.25
C ILE A 102 22.00 -3.08 -4.14
N GLU A 103 23.17 -2.93 -3.53
CA GLU A 103 24.45 -2.93 -4.23
C GLU A 103 25.07 -4.33 -4.15
N VAL A 104 25.32 -4.95 -5.30
CA VAL A 104 26.03 -6.23 -5.42
C VAL A 104 27.49 -5.93 -5.74
N LYS A 105 28.40 -6.39 -4.87
CA LYS A 105 29.86 -6.27 -5.03
C LYS A 105 30.52 -7.61 -5.29
#